data_AF-A0A6H5JJE5-F1
#
_entry.id   AF-A0A6H5JJE5-F1
#
_cell.length_a   1.000
_cell.length_b   1.000
_cell.length_c   1.000
_cell.angle_alpha   90.00
_cell.angle_beta   90.00
_cell.angle_gamma   90.00
#
_symmetry.space_group_name_H-M   'P 1'
#
loop_
_entity.id
_entity.type
_entity.pdbx_description
1 polymer ?
#
loop_
_entity_poly.entity_id
_entity_poly.type
_entity_poly.pdbx_seq_one_letter_code
_entity_poly.pdbx_strand_id
1 'polypeptide(L)'
;MEPAANRSDPSNLIPQTQVVAAQATNGTTAGAAGAGWTRHGLAPGSGPSVGGAGAMASASKPPADVPKIRKKGLSVACPIAYGSLAFLLERKKQSEFVTHKWTLFVRGPNGEDISYFVSKVVFTLHPSFAEATREITSPPFEVTEMGWGEFEAKMTMHFKDPNEKPVDVLHQLRLYHDPATGTTQPKKAVVAEFYDEVVFTDPYEEFYNTLMLGQKLLPQRKHEHQEHFSTFSDGDTLQRLAAAREWVHNQLRETKDRIRKADMDMAQLKASATASSGRGLGRGGTAQTSQVRR
;
A
#
# COMPACT_ATOMS: atom_id res chain seq x y z
N MET A 1 3.40 -41.73 -14.34
CA MET A 1 2.37 -40.68 -14.29
C MET A 1 2.31 -40.19 -12.86
N GLU A 2 3.00 -39.08 -12.56
CA GLU A 2 2.98 -38.43 -11.25
C GLU A 2 1.76 -37.49 -11.16
N PRO A 3 1.07 -37.39 -10.02
CA PRO A 3 0.04 -36.39 -9.83
C PRO A 3 0.70 -35.02 -9.56
N ALA A 4 0.31 -34.02 -10.34
CA ALA A 4 0.72 -32.63 -10.13
C ALA A 4 0.15 -32.12 -8.80
N ALA A 5 0.98 -32.11 -7.76
CA ALA A 5 0.68 -31.40 -6.52
C ALA A 5 0.61 -29.90 -6.84
N ASN A 6 -0.50 -29.28 -6.46
CA ASN A 6 -0.75 -27.84 -6.59
C ASN A 6 0.35 -27.04 -5.89
N ARG A 7 1.33 -26.54 -6.67
CA ARG A 7 2.44 -25.71 -6.21
C ARG A 7 2.05 -24.23 -6.26
N SER A 8 1.10 -23.83 -5.43
CA SER A 8 0.82 -22.41 -5.24
C SER A 8 1.88 -21.82 -4.29
N ASP A 9 2.67 -20.87 -4.80
CA ASP A 9 3.67 -20.11 -4.02
C ASP A 9 2.94 -19.16 -3.03
N PRO A 10 3.17 -19.28 -1.71
CA PRO A 10 2.54 -18.40 -0.72
C PRO A 10 3.14 -16.98 -0.72
N SER A 11 4.17 -16.68 -1.52
CA SER A 11 4.75 -15.33 -1.63
C SER A 11 3.72 -14.27 -2.11
N ASN A 12 2.70 -14.68 -2.87
CA ASN A 12 1.57 -13.83 -3.27
C ASN A 12 0.60 -13.46 -2.12
N LEU A 13 0.81 -13.98 -0.90
CA LEU A 13 -0.02 -13.71 0.29
C LEU A 13 0.64 -12.78 1.31
N ILE A 14 1.86 -12.31 1.03
CA ILE A 14 2.54 -11.30 1.83
C ILE A 14 2.07 -9.93 1.31
N PRO A 15 1.43 -9.08 2.13
CA PRO A 15 1.09 -7.74 1.70
C PRO A 15 2.36 -7.02 1.27
N GLN A 16 2.36 -6.43 0.07
CA GLN A 16 3.45 -5.58 -0.37
C GLN A 16 3.42 -4.30 0.47
N THR A 17 4.23 -4.26 1.53
CA THR A 17 4.50 -3.02 2.26
C THR A 17 5.40 -2.16 1.39
N GLN A 18 4.82 -1.20 0.67
CA GLN A 18 5.58 -0.01 0.33
C GLN A 18 5.67 0.84 1.59
N VAL A 19 6.81 1.47 1.83
CA VAL A 19 6.95 2.44 2.93
C VAL A 19 6.86 3.80 2.28
N VAL A 20 5.80 4.55 2.57
CA VAL A 20 5.64 5.89 1.99
C VAL A 20 6.09 6.95 2.99
N ALA A 21 7.30 7.47 2.76
CA ALA A 21 7.90 8.46 3.64
C ALA A 21 7.36 9.87 3.35
N ALA A 22 6.86 10.55 4.39
CA ALA A 22 6.67 12.00 4.35
C ALA A 22 8.03 12.67 4.64
N GLN A 23 8.56 13.45 3.69
CA GLN A 23 9.78 14.23 3.88
C GLN A 23 9.45 15.72 3.98
N ALA A 24 9.77 16.40 5.09
CA ALA A 24 9.58 17.85 5.21
C ALA A 24 10.48 18.68 4.26
N THR A 25 10.08 19.92 3.94
CA THR A 25 10.96 20.92 3.32
C THR A 25 11.66 21.76 4.39
N ASN A 26 12.96 22.00 4.21
CA ASN A 26 13.65 23.04 4.97
C ASN A 26 13.37 24.40 4.30
N GLY A 27 12.47 25.18 4.88
CA GLY A 27 12.21 26.55 4.44
C GLY A 27 13.42 27.45 4.72
N THR A 28 14.20 27.77 3.68
CA THR A 28 15.20 28.84 3.74
C THR A 28 14.52 30.14 3.33
N THR A 29 14.45 31.10 4.24
CA THR A 29 13.98 32.46 4.00
C THR A 29 14.94 33.21 3.07
N ALA A 30 14.45 33.66 1.91
CA ALA A 30 15.10 34.69 1.11
C ALA A 30 14.05 35.76 0.76
N GLY A 31 14.24 36.96 1.30
CA GLY A 31 13.39 38.11 1.03
C GLY A 31 13.69 38.73 -0.34
N ALA A 32 12.66 39.34 -0.93
CA ALA A 32 12.82 40.36 -1.95
C ALA A 32 11.68 41.38 -1.82
N ALA A 33 12.08 42.65 -1.76
CA ALA A 33 11.28 43.83 -1.57
C ALA A 33 10.57 44.30 -2.86
N GLY A 34 9.55 45.15 -2.72
CA GLY A 34 9.37 46.28 -3.63
C GLY A 34 7.95 46.60 -4.12
N ALA A 35 7.55 47.86 -3.90
CA ALA A 35 6.46 48.65 -4.51
C ALA A 35 5.02 48.39 -3.96
N GLY A 36 4.31 49.32 -3.31
CA GLY A 36 4.51 50.75 -3.05
C GLY A 36 3.66 51.63 -3.96
N TRP A 37 2.38 51.89 -3.63
CA TRP A 37 1.58 52.98 -4.22
C TRP A 37 0.77 53.73 -3.15
N THR A 38 0.61 55.01 -3.41
CA THR A 38 0.45 56.11 -2.45
C THR A 38 -1.00 56.54 -2.23
N ARG A 39 -1.15 57.23 -1.09
CA ARG A 39 -2.32 57.84 -0.44
C ARG A 39 -2.90 59.03 -1.22
N HIS A 40 -4.23 59.22 -1.15
CA HIS A 40 -4.87 60.54 -1.10
C HIS A 40 -5.97 60.53 -0.03
N GLY A 41 -5.97 61.56 0.83
CA GLY A 41 -6.98 61.77 1.86
C GLY A 41 -7.96 62.88 1.51
N LEU A 42 -9.00 63.03 2.34
CA LEU A 42 -9.50 64.29 2.94
C LEU A 42 -10.81 64.02 3.71
N ALA A 43 -10.85 64.48 4.96
CA ALA A 43 -12.04 64.70 5.80
C ALA A 43 -12.55 66.16 5.58
N PRO A 44 -13.52 66.76 6.30
CA PRO A 44 -14.25 66.31 7.51
C PRO A 44 -15.77 66.65 7.56
N GLY A 45 -16.46 66.25 8.65
CA GLY A 45 -17.79 66.75 9.02
C GLY A 45 -18.35 66.11 10.29
N SER A 46 -18.66 66.94 11.29
CA SER A 46 -18.97 66.63 12.70
C SER A 46 -20.47 66.58 13.05
N GLY A 47 -20.86 65.77 14.05
CA GLY A 47 -22.11 65.94 14.83
C GLY A 47 -22.50 64.69 15.68
N PRO A 48 -23.15 64.81 16.87
CA PRO A 48 -22.83 63.94 18.02
C PRO A 48 -23.98 63.04 18.59
N SER A 49 -23.58 62.19 19.56
CA SER A 49 -24.38 61.48 20.60
C SER A 49 -25.11 60.19 20.15
N VAL A 50 -25.32 59.12 20.93
CA VAL A 50 -25.38 58.84 22.38
C VAL A 50 -24.91 57.37 22.61
N GLY A 51 -24.48 57.04 23.83
CA GLY A 51 -23.69 55.84 24.15
C GLY A 51 -24.39 54.47 24.23
N GLY A 52 -23.53 53.46 24.41
CA GLY A 52 -23.86 52.06 24.64
C GLY A 52 -22.57 51.27 24.90
N ALA A 53 -22.18 51.17 26.17
CA ALA A 53 -21.01 50.40 26.59
C ALA A 53 -21.31 48.89 26.52
N GLY A 54 -20.83 48.24 25.47
CA GLY A 54 -20.71 46.79 25.37
C GLY A 54 -19.25 46.43 25.15
N ALA A 55 -18.59 45.91 26.18
CA ALA A 55 -17.22 45.45 26.11
C ALA A 55 -17.11 44.26 25.13
N MET A 56 -16.70 44.51 23.89
CA MET A 56 -16.25 43.47 23.00
C MET A 56 -14.87 43.01 23.46
N ALA A 57 -14.79 41.79 24.01
CA ALA A 57 -13.54 41.09 24.19
C ALA A 57 -12.89 40.92 22.81
N SER A 58 -11.84 41.70 22.56
CA SER A 58 -10.97 41.55 21.40
C SER A 58 -10.27 40.21 21.53
N ALA A 59 -10.67 39.23 20.72
CA ALA A 59 -9.91 37.99 20.54
C ALA A 59 -8.58 38.37 19.91
N SER A 60 -7.53 38.46 20.74
CA SER A 60 -6.17 38.65 20.29
C SER A 60 -5.78 37.50 19.35
N LYS A 61 -5.43 37.85 18.12
CA LYS A 61 -4.72 36.96 17.20
C LYS A 61 -3.51 36.37 17.96
N PRO A 62 -3.31 35.04 17.98
CA PRO A 62 -2.16 34.46 18.66
C PRO A 62 -0.86 35.06 18.09
N PRO A 63 0.17 35.27 18.92
CA PRO A 63 1.41 35.88 18.49
C PRO A 63 2.01 35.05 17.34
N ALA A 64 2.29 35.72 16.22
CA ALA A 64 3.13 35.16 15.18
C ALA A 64 4.55 34.99 15.74
N ASP A 65 5.18 33.86 15.43
CA ASP A 65 6.59 33.51 15.70
C ASP A 65 6.95 32.97 17.09
N VAL A 66 6.18 32.01 17.63
CA VAL A 66 6.84 30.98 18.46
C VAL A 66 7.59 30.03 17.52
N PRO A 67 8.91 29.87 17.64
CA PRO A 67 9.65 28.94 16.79
C PRO A 67 9.13 27.52 17.00
N LYS A 68 8.60 26.90 15.94
CA LYS A 68 8.18 25.50 16.01
C LYS A 68 9.43 24.61 16.12
N ILE A 69 9.49 23.79 17.15
CA ILE A 69 10.64 22.90 17.43
C ILE A 69 10.38 21.53 16.78
N ARG A 70 11.32 21.04 15.96
CA ARG A 70 11.30 19.67 15.42
C ARG A 70 11.96 18.70 16.41
N LYS A 71 11.33 17.55 16.66
CA LYS A 71 11.85 16.50 17.53
C LYS A 71 12.85 15.62 16.75
N LYS A 72 14.12 16.03 16.74
CA LYS A 72 15.19 15.34 15.99
C LYS A 72 15.42 13.90 16.46
N GLY A 73 15.72 13.01 15.52
CA GLY A 73 16.02 11.61 15.76
C GLY A 73 14.79 10.75 16.05
N LEU A 74 13.58 11.27 15.81
CA LEU A 74 12.33 10.54 16.04
C LEU A 74 11.59 10.30 14.72
N SER A 75 11.08 9.09 14.56
CA SER A 75 10.16 8.73 13.49
C SER A 75 8.90 8.13 14.10
N VAL A 76 7.74 8.57 13.60
CA VAL A 76 6.45 8.04 14.00
C VAL A 76 5.79 7.43 12.77
N ALA A 77 5.49 6.14 12.85
CA ALA A 77 4.74 5.43 11.81
C ALA A 77 3.24 5.44 12.16
N CYS A 78 2.41 5.81 11.19
CA CYS A 78 0.96 5.84 11.30
C CYS A 78 0.36 4.82 10.32
N PRO A 79 -0.13 3.67 10.81
CA PRO A 79 -0.76 2.65 9.97
C PRO A 79 -2.01 3.16 9.24
N ILE A 80 -2.13 2.79 7.96
CA ILE A 80 -3.30 3.03 7.13
C ILE A 80 -3.65 1.78 6.32
N ALA A 81 -4.90 1.69 5.91
CA ALA A 81 -5.33 0.83 4.82
C ALA A 81 -5.97 1.69 3.73
N TYR A 82 -5.65 1.39 2.47
CA TYR A 82 -6.23 2.07 1.32
C TYR A 82 -6.65 1.07 0.26
N GLY A 83 -7.58 1.46 -0.61
CA GLY A 83 -7.94 0.62 -1.74
C GLY A 83 -9.32 0.88 -2.29
N SER A 84 -9.96 -0.18 -2.77
CA SER A 84 -11.29 -0.13 -3.38
C SER A 84 -12.17 -1.33 -3.02
N LEU A 85 -13.47 -1.03 -2.88
CA LEU A 85 -14.57 -2.00 -2.90
C LEU A 85 -15.34 -1.85 -4.20
N ALA A 86 -15.77 -2.94 -4.82
CA ALA A 86 -16.66 -2.91 -5.98
C ALA A 86 -17.76 -3.96 -5.89
N PHE A 87 -18.97 -3.55 -6.25
CA PHE A 87 -20.17 -4.38 -6.29
C PHE A 87 -20.73 -4.37 -7.71
N LEU A 88 -20.91 -5.57 -8.28
CA LEU A 88 -21.65 -5.72 -9.53
C LEU A 88 -23.11 -5.30 -9.29
N LEU A 89 -23.61 -4.39 -10.12
CA LEU A 89 -25.00 -3.95 -10.02
C LEU A 89 -25.97 -5.06 -10.47
N GLU A 90 -27.21 -5.02 -10.01
CA GLU A 90 -28.25 -5.92 -10.51
C GLU A 90 -28.45 -5.70 -12.02
N ARG A 91 -28.69 -6.77 -12.80
CA ARG A 91 -28.82 -6.68 -14.26
C ARG A 91 -29.80 -5.62 -14.76
N LYS A 92 -30.90 -5.39 -14.02
CA LYS A 92 -31.91 -4.35 -14.35
C LYS A 92 -31.43 -2.90 -14.13
N LYS A 93 -30.37 -2.70 -13.35
CA LYS A 93 -29.75 -1.39 -13.06
C LYS A 93 -28.49 -1.14 -13.90
N GLN A 94 -28.03 -2.16 -14.64
CA GLN A 94 -26.85 -2.04 -15.48
C GLN A 94 -27.20 -1.31 -16.79
N SER A 95 -26.25 -0.52 -17.27
CA SER A 95 -26.23 0.05 -18.62
C SER A 95 -24.84 -0.19 -19.24
N GLU A 96 -24.68 0.17 -20.52
CA GLU A 96 -23.39 0.05 -21.23
C GLU A 96 -22.24 0.72 -20.46
N PHE A 97 -22.51 1.87 -19.81
CA PHE A 97 -21.51 2.66 -19.10
C PHE A 97 -21.57 2.53 -17.57
N VAL A 98 -22.49 1.71 -17.05
CA VAL A 98 -22.68 1.54 -15.61
C VAL A 98 -22.92 0.08 -15.31
N THR A 99 -21.88 -0.61 -14.84
CA THR A 99 -21.96 -2.04 -14.51
C THR A 99 -21.69 -2.31 -13.03
N HIS A 100 -20.85 -1.48 -12.40
CA HIS A 100 -20.46 -1.61 -11.00
C HIS A 100 -20.73 -0.32 -10.23
N LYS A 101 -21.00 -0.47 -8.94
CA LYS A 101 -20.82 0.59 -7.93
C LYS A 101 -19.51 0.29 -7.20
N TRP A 102 -18.63 1.26 -7.12
CA TRP A 102 -17.33 1.10 -6.46
C TRP A 102 -17.03 2.26 -5.53
N THR A 103 -16.19 2.00 -4.53
CA THR A 103 -15.79 2.96 -3.50
C THR A 103 -14.28 2.90 -3.33
N LEU A 104 -13.59 4.02 -3.56
CA LEU A 104 -12.19 4.22 -3.19
C LEU A 104 -12.13 4.76 -1.76
N PHE A 105 -11.15 4.34 -0.97
CA PHE A 105 -11.06 4.76 0.44
C PHE A 105 -9.62 4.79 0.97
N VAL A 106 -9.44 5.60 2.02
CA VAL A 106 -8.29 5.56 2.94
C VAL A 106 -8.84 5.50 4.38
N ARG A 107 -8.39 4.53 5.17
CA ARG A 107 -8.92 4.25 6.52
C ARG A 107 -7.84 3.77 7.48
N GLY A 108 -8.16 3.68 8.77
CA GLY A 108 -7.35 2.92 9.73
C GLY A 108 -7.43 1.41 9.43
N PRO A 109 -6.36 0.62 9.61
CA PRO A 109 -6.33 -0.80 9.25
C PRO A 109 -7.44 -1.64 9.89
N ASN A 110 -7.86 -1.31 11.11
CA ASN A 110 -8.94 -2.01 11.82
C ASN A 110 -10.13 -1.09 12.13
N GLY A 111 -10.32 -0.03 11.31
CA GLY A 111 -11.42 0.92 11.47
C GLY A 111 -11.15 2.03 12.48
N GLU A 112 -9.89 2.24 12.84
CA GLU A 112 -9.47 3.41 13.62
C GLU A 112 -9.71 4.70 12.83
N ASP A 113 -10.01 5.77 13.55
CA ASP A 113 -10.13 7.10 12.96
C ASP A 113 -8.73 7.68 12.73
N ILE A 114 -8.40 7.96 11.46
CA ILE A 114 -7.12 8.54 11.04
C ILE A 114 -7.15 10.08 10.96
N SER A 115 -8.30 10.71 11.25
CA SER A 115 -8.47 12.16 11.14
C SER A 115 -7.65 12.97 12.17
N TYR A 116 -7.02 12.32 13.15
CA TYR A 116 -6.09 12.99 14.06
C TYR A 116 -4.78 13.41 13.38
N PHE A 117 -4.36 12.72 12.31
CA PHE A 117 -3.15 13.06 11.55
C PHE A 117 -3.44 13.42 10.10
N VAL A 118 -4.52 12.91 9.51
CA VAL A 118 -4.99 13.26 8.16
C VAL A 118 -5.93 14.46 8.22
N SER A 119 -5.63 15.52 7.47
CA SER A 119 -6.50 16.69 7.32
C SER A 119 -7.50 16.54 6.18
N LYS A 120 -7.07 15.99 5.05
CA LYS A 120 -7.92 15.70 3.89
C LYS A 120 -7.28 14.63 3.00
N VAL A 121 -8.11 14.00 2.17
CA VAL A 121 -7.67 13.11 1.10
C VAL A 121 -8.22 13.63 -0.22
N VAL A 122 -7.35 13.77 -1.21
CA VAL A 122 -7.71 14.17 -2.57
C VAL A 122 -7.64 12.93 -3.46
N PHE A 123 -8.78 12.55 -4.03
CA PHE A 123 -8.90 11.44 -4.97
C PHE A 123 -8.86 11.97 -6.40
N THR A 124 -7.85 11.58 -7.17
CA THR A 124 -7.76 11.84 -8.60
C THR A 124 -8.14 10.57 -9.36
N LEU A 125 -9.31 10.62 -10.00
CA LEU A 125 -9.88 9.58 -10.85
C LEU A 125 -9.40 9.72 -12.30
N HIS A 126 -9.82 8.77 -13.15
CA HIS A 126 -9.59 8.87 -14.58
C HIS A 126 -10.21 10.17 -15.16
N PRO A 127 -9.55 10.86 -16.11
CA PRO A 127 -10.03 12.15 -16.66
C PRO A 127 -11.41 12.12 -17.34
N SER A 128 -11.95 10.94 -17.65
CA SER A 128 -13.29 10.80 -18.22
C SER A 128 -14.41 11.09 -17.22
N PHE A 129 -14.13 11.10 -15.91
CA PHE A 129 -15.11 11.42 -14.90
C PHE A 129 -15.32 12.93 -14.80
N ALA A 130 -16.57 13.36 -14.65
CA ALA A 130 -16.86 14.70 -14.18
C ALA A 130 -16.19 14.92 -12.81
N GLU A 131 -15.58 16.09 -12.63
CA GLU A 131 -14.85 16.45 -11.42
C GLU A 131 -13.84 15.37 -11.01
N ALA A 132 -12.99 14.93 -11.95
CA ALA A 132 -12.05 13.83 -11.73
C ALA A 132 -11.17 13.99 -10.47
N THR A 133 -10.99 15.20 -9.95
CA THR A 133 -10.37 15.43 -8.63
C THR A 133 -11.43 15.74 -7.59
N ARG A 134 -11.54 14.90 -6.56
CA ARG A 134 -12.50 15.05 -5.44
C ARG A 134 -11.73 15.22 -4.12
N GLU A 135 -12.10 16.21 -3.32
CA GLU A 135 -11.47 16.51 -2.04
C GLU A 135 -12.39 16.13 -0.87
N ILE A 136 -11.93 15.25 0.01
CA ILE A 136 -12.66 14.81 1.20
C ILE A 136 -11.92 15.29 2.45
N THR A 137 -12.56 16.16 3.23
CA THR A 137 -11.94 16.87 4.37
C THR A 137 -12.32 16.29 5.74
N SER A 138 -13.20 15.28 5.78
CA SER A 138 -13.62 14.63 7.01
C SER A 138 -13.88 13.13 6.80
N PRO A 139 -13.65 12.27 7.80
CA PRO A 139 -13.92 10.85 7.69
C PRO A 139 -15.43 10.55 7.56
N PRO A 140 -15.82 9.50 6.80
CA PRO A 140 -14.95 8.57 6.09
C PRO A 140 -14.28 9.20 4.86
N PHE A 141 -12.98 8.94 4.69
CA PHE A 141 -12.22 9.45 3.55
C PHE A 141 -12.43 8.50 2.36
N GLU A 142 -13.55 8.68 1.67
CA GLU A 142 -13.96 7.79 0.58
C GLU A 142 -14.68 8.52 -0.56
N VAL A 143 -14.62 7.94 -1.75
CA VAL A 143 -15.36 8.37 -2.94
C VAL A 143 -16.08 7.17 -3.51
N THR A 144 -17.40 7.29 -3.65
CA THR A 144 -18.25 6.26 -4.25
C THR A 144 -18.76 6.72 -5.61
N GLU A 145 -18.63 5.87 -6.62
CA GLU A 145 -19.01 6.16 -8.00
C GLU A 145 -19.54 4.91 -8.71
N MET A 146 -20.03 5.11 -9.92
CA MET A 146 -20.46 4.03 -10.80
C MET A 146 -19.67 4.01 -12.09
N GLY A 147 -19.41 2.82 -12.63
CA GLY A 147 -18.68 2.70 -13.88
C GLY A 147 -18.50 1.26 -14.34
N TRP A 148 -17.72 1.10 -15.39
CA TRP A 148 -17.48 -0.18 -16.05
C TRP A 148 -16.00 -0.52 -16.25
N GLY A 149 -15.12 0.48 -16.17
CA GLY A 149 -13.69 0.34 -16.41
C GLY A 149 -12.87 0.31 -15.13
N GLU A 150 -11.80 -0.47 -15.16
CA GLU A 150 -10.71 -0.43 -14.19
C GLU A 150 -9.71 0.64 -14.59
N PHE A 151 -9.18 1.38 -13.62
CA PHE A 151 -8.20 2.44 -13.84
C PHE A 151 -7.32 2.65 -12.61
N GLU A 152 -6.16 3.26 -12.79
CA GLU A 152 -5.30 3.69 -11.68
C GLU A 152 -5.81 5.03 -11.11
N ALA A 153 -6.20 5.02 -9.84
CA ALA A 153 -6.59 6.21 -9.09
C ALA A 153 -5.43 6.67 -8.21
N LYS A 154 -5.25 7.98 -8.06
CA LYS A 154 -4.30 8.56 -7.11
C LYS A 154 -5.05 9.07 -5.87
N MET A 155 -4.54 8.76 -4.68
CA MET A 155 -5.07 9.27 -3.41
C MET A 155 -3.96 10.06 -2.71
N THR A 156 -4.13 11.38 -2.63
CA THR A 156 -3.19 12.29 -1.96
C THR A 156 -3.67 12.60 -0.55
N MET A 157 -2.97 12.11 0.46
CA MET A 157 -3.21 12.42 1.86
C MET A 157 -2.50 13.70 2.26
N HIS A 158 -3.24 14.66 2.77
CA HIS A 158 -2.71 15.85 3.42
C HIS A 158 -2.81 15.70 4.94
N PHE A 159 -1.90 16.32 5.68
CA PHE A 159 -1.79 16.13 7.12
C PHE A 159 -2.28 17.33 7.92
N LYS A 160 -2.58 17.10 9.20
CA LYS A 160 -3.01 18.15 10.13
C LYS A 160 -1.91 19.19 10.35
N ASP A 161 -0.65 18.78 10.31
CA ASP A 161 0.45 19.73 10.20
C ASP A 161 0.68 20.10 8.72
N PRO A 162 0.42 21.37 8.32
CA PRO A 162 0.61 21.81 6.95
C PRO A 162 2.09 21.87 6.53
N ASN A 163 3.03 21.70 7.47
CA ASN A 163 4.47 21.66 7.18
C ASN A 163 4.95 20.27 6.75
N GLU A 164 4.13 19.24 6.97
CA GLU A 164 4.40 17.90 6.45
C GLU A 164 3.92 17.79 5.00
N LYS A 165 4.77 17.24 4.12
CA LYS A 165 4.43 17.11 2.71
C LYS A 165 3.30 16.10 2.52
N PRO A 166 2.34 16.36 1.61
CA PRO A 166 1.33 15.37 1.26
C PRO A 166 1.96 14.08 0.73
N VAL A 167 1.27 12.97 0.96
CA VAL A 167 1.69 11.63 0.51
C VAL A 167 0.71 11.11 -0.53
N ASP A 168 1.25 10.62 -1.65
CA ASP A 168 0.47 10.00 -2.72
C ASP A 168 0.53 8.47 -2.60
N VAL A 169 -0.62 7.81 -2.78
CA VAL A 169 -0.69 6.38 -3.10
C VAL A 169 -1.42 6.19 -4.43
N LEU A 170 -0.92 5.28 -5.25
CA LEU A 170 -1.53 4.87 -6.52
C LEU A 170 -2.24 3.53 -6.31
N HIS A 171 -3.49 3.44 -6.74
CA HIS A 171 -4.32 2.25 -6.54
C HIS A 171 -5.04 1.87 -7.83
N GLN A 172 -4.82 0.65 -8.28
CA GLN A 172 -5.56 0.09 -9.40
C GLN A 172 -6.96 -0.34 -8.93
N LEU A 173 -7.99 0.39 -9.34
CA LEU A 173 -9.38 0.00 -9.13
C LEU A 173 -9.65 -1.33 -9.81
N ARG A 174 -10.11 -2.33 -9.05
CA ARG A 174 -10.53 -3.64 -9.56
C ARG A 174 -12.04 -3.82 -9.44
N LEU A 175 -12.67 -4.21 -10.54
CA LEU A 175 -14.10 -4.47 -10.63
C LEU A 175 -14.41 -5.96 -10.73
N TYR A 176 -13.47 -6.74 -11.22
CA TYR A 176 -13.64 -8.18 -11.46
C TYR A 176 -12.77 -9.02 -10.52
N HIS A 177 -13.29 -10.18 -10.14
CA HIS A 177 -12.51 -11.17 -9.38
C HIS A 177 -11.38 -11.73 -10.24
N ASP A 178 -10.21 -11.95 -9.63
CA ASP A 178 -9.09 -12.59 -10.32
C ASP A 178 -9.47 -14.04 -10.68
N PRO A 179 -9.43 -14.45 -11.95
CA PRO A 179 -9.76 -15.81 -12.36
C PRO A 179 -8.92 -16.87 -11.63
N ALA A 180 -7.71 -16.53 -11.16
CA ALA A 180 -6.84 -17.44 -10.40
C ALA A 180 -7.34 -17.73 -8.97
N THR A 181 -8.15 -16.83 -8.39
CA THR A 181 -8.70 -16.98 -7.03
C THR A 181 -9.95 -17.87 -6.98
N GLY A 182 -10.47 -18.29 -8.14
CA GLY A 182 -11.55 -19.28 -8.26
C GLY A 182 -12.92 -18.82 -7.74
N THR A 183 -13.05 -17.60 -7.22
CA THR A 183 -14.31 -17.05 -6.72
C THR A 183 -15.04 -16.31 -7.83
N THR A 184 -15.99 -17.01 -8.48
CA THR A 184 -16.88 -16.44 -9.52
C THR A 184 -18.23 -15.97 -8.97
N GLN A 185 -18.33 -15.74 -7.66
CA GLN A 185 -19.59 -15.39 -6.98
C GLN A 185 -20.00 -13.94 -7.34
N PRO A 186 -21.04 -13.72 -8.18
CA PRO A 186 -21.40 -12.38 -8.66
C PRO A 186 -21.99 -11.47 -7.58
N LYS A 187 -22.30 -12.02 -6.40
CA LYS A 187 -22.87 -11.28 -5.25
C LYS A 187 -21.81 -10.84 -4.23
N LYS A 188 -20.57 -11.32 -4.33
CA LYS A 188 -19.51 -10.97 -3.39
C LYS A 188 -18.78 -9.72 -3.90
N ALA A 189 -18.56 -8.76 -3.01
CA ALA A 189 -17.75 -7.59 -3.30
C ALA A 189 -16.35 -7.99 -3.80
N VAL A 190 -15.84 -7.28 -4.79
CA VAL A 190 -14.43 -7.29 -5.15
C VAL A 190 -13.73 -6.31 -4.23
N VAL A 191 -12.72 -6.80 -3.51
CA VAL A 191 -11.96 -6.02 -2.52
C VAL A 191 -10.51 -6.05 -2.95
N ALA A 192 -9.95 -4.86 -3.21
CA ALA A 192 -8.53 -4.67 -3.45
C ALA A 192 -8.05 -3.66 -2.42
N GLU A 193 -7.45 -4.15 -1.34
CA GLU A 193 -7.08 -3.36 -0.17
C GLU A 193 -5.64 -3.67 0.25
N PHE A 194 -4.91 -2.61 0.62
CA PHE A 194 -3.49 -2.65 0.93
C PHE A 194 -3.22 -1.95 2.26
N TYR A 195 -2.26 -2.50 3.00
CA TYR A 195 -1.73 -1.91 4.22
C TYR A 195 -0.48 -1.08 3.90
N ASP A 196 -0.37 0.08 4.53
CA ASP A 196 0.81 0.95 4.44
C ASP A 196 1.00 1.72 5.75
N GLU A 197 2.13 2.39 5.89
CA GLU A 197 2.47 3.24 7.03
C GLU A 197 2.96 4.60 6.53
N VAL A 198 2.27 5.66 6.96
CA VAL A 198 2.78 7.01 6.77
C VAL A 198 3.82 7.28 7.84
N VAL A 199 5.07 7.54 7.43
CA VAL A 199 6.17 7.79 8.35
C VAL A 199 6.48 9.28 8.43
N PHE A 200 6.31 9.87 9.61
CA PHE A 200 6.68 11.24 9.92
C PHE A 200 8.05 11.27 10.60
N THR A 201 9.04 11.87 9.93
CA THR A 201 10.42 11.97 10.44
C THR A 201 10.72 13.37 10.96
N ASP A 202 11.27 13.41 12.17
CA ASP A 202 11.53 14.60 12.97
C ASP A 202 10.31 15.54 13.07
N PRO A 203 9.10 15.05 13.40
CA PRO A 203 7.90 15.86 13.41
C PRO A 203 8.03 17.07 14.36
N TYR A 204 7.29 18.14 14.07
CA TYR A 204 7.16 19.25 15.01
C TYR A 204 6.54 18.76 16.32
N GLU A 205 6.98 19.33 17.45
CA GLU A 205 6.59 18.88 18.79
C GLU A 205 5.07 18.81 19.01
N GLU A 206 4.32 19.82 18.54
CA GLU A 206 2.86 19.84 18.62
C GLU A 206 2.23 18.70 17.81
N PHE A 207 2.76 18.45 16.61
CA PHE A 207 2.27 17.38 15.76
C PHE A 207 2.64 16.01 16.33
N TYR A 208 3.87 15.82 16.82
CA TYR A 208 4.30 14.63 17.54
C TYR A 208 3.36 14.29 18.70
N ASN A 209 3.01 15.27 19.53
CA ASN A 209 2.08 15.07 20.64
C ASN A 209 0.69 14.64 20.14
N THR A 210 0.23 15.22 19.03
CA THR A 210 -1.04 14.82 18.38
C THR A 210 -0.98 13.38 17.88
N LEU A 211 0.13 12.98 17.26
CA LEU A 211 0.35 11.61 16.78
C LEU A 211 0.35 10.59 17.94
N MET A 212 1.01 10.91 19.05
CA MET A 212 1.08 10.03 20.22
C MET A 212 -0.25 9.91 20.97
N LEU A 213 -1.09 10.95 20.95
CA LEU A 213 -2.37 11.00 21.66
C LEU A 213 -3.53 10.45 20.81
N GLY A 214 -3.51 10.71 19.50
CA GLY A 214 -4.62 10.42 18.58
C GLY A 214 -4.99 8.95 18.46
N GLN A 215 -4.04 8.04 18.68
CA GLN A 215 -4.28 6.59 18.64
C GLN A 215 -5.23 6.10 19.77
N LYS A 216 -5.41 6.86 20.85
CA LYS A 216 -6.13 6.40 22.06
C LYS A 216 -7.54 6.98 22.25
N LEU A 217 -7.93 8.01 21.48
CA LEU A 217 -9.06 8.87 21.86
C LEU A 217 -10.26 8.83 20.92
N LEU A 218 -10.16 8.22 19.74
CA LEU A 218 -11.23 8.29 18.76
C LEU A 218 -12.03 6.98 18.72
N PRO A 219 -13.36 7.04 18.92
CA PRO A 219 -14.20 5.85 18.88
C PRO A 219 -14.17 5.23 17.49
N GLN A 220 -14.01 3.90 17.42
CA GLN A 220 -14.15 3.16 16.18
C GLN A 220 -15.57 3.36 15.64
N ARG A 221 -15.68 3.85 14.40
CA ARG A 221 -16.96 3.95 13.72
C ARG A 221 -17.21 2.66 12.96
N LYS A 222 -18.37 2.04 13.15
CA LYS A 222 -18.79 0.92 12.32
C LYS A 222 -18.97 1.40 10.88
N HIS A 223 -18.18 0.87 9.96
CA HIS A 223 -18.32 1.14 8.54
C HIS A 223 -19.49 0.33 7.94
N GLU A 224 -20.16 0.88 6.92
CA GLU A 224 -21.28 0.20 6.23
C GLU A 224 -20.87 -1.16 5.64
N HIS A 225 -19.62 -1.25 5.17
CA HIS A 225 -19.04 -2.43 4.51
C HIS A 225 -17.96 -3.14 5.35
N GLN A 226 -18.04 -3.04 6.68
CA GLN A 226 -17.01 -3.57 7.58
C GLN A 226 -16.71 -5.07 7.35
N GLU A 227 -17.72 -5.86 6.98
CA GLU A 227 -17.62 -7.30 6.71
C GLU A 227 -16.79 -7.65 5.46
N HIS A 228 -16.54 -6.68 4.58
CA HIS A 228 -15.76 -6.87 3.36
C HIS A 228 -14.29 -6.50 3.55
N PHE A 229 -13.98 -5.70 4.57
CA PHE A 229 -12.63 -5.23 4.81
C PHE A 229 -11.73 -6.28 5.44
N SER A 230 -10.45 -6.20 5.10
CA SER A 230 -9.41 -7.00 5.73
C SER A 230 -9.18 -6.52 7.15
N THR A 231 -8.88 -7.46 8.04
CA THR A 231 -8.32 -7.17 9.35
C THR A 231 -6.80 -7.31 9.24
N PHE A 232 -6.08 -6.31 9.73
CA PHE A 232 -4.62 -6.33 9.74
C PHE A 232 -4.16 -6.55 11.17
N SER A 233 -3.68 -7.77 11.44
CA SER A 233 -3.12 -8.14 12.74
C SER A 233 -1.68 -8.61 12.60
N ASP A 234 -0.82 -8.18 13.53
CA ASP A 234 0.56 -8.63 13.61
C ASP A 234 0.62 -10.14 13.84
N GLY A 235 -0.32 -10.70 14.61
CA GLY A 235 -0.43 -12.13 14.87
C GLY A 235 -0.62 -12.94 13.58
N ASP A 236 -1.57 -12.53 12.73
CA ASP A 236 -1.81 -13.19 11.45
C ASP A 236 -0.60 -13.05 10.51
N THR A 237 0.03 -11.87 10.52
CA THR A 237 1.23 -11.60 9.71
C THR A 237 2.39 -12.49 10.13
N LEU A 238 2.65 -12.60 11.43
CA LEU A 238 3.68 -13.48 11.98
C LEU A 238 3.41 -14.95 11.65
N GLN A 239 2.15 -15.37 11.70
CA GLN A 239 1.76 -16.74 11.35
C GLN A 239 2.00 -17.02 9.85
N ARG A 240 1.63 -16.08 8.96
CA ARG A 240 1.89 -16.19 7.52
C ARG A 240 3.39 -16.22 7.23
N LEU A 241 4.18 -15.38 7.89
CA LEU A 241 5.64 -15.37 7.77
C LEU A 241 6.28 -16.68 8.25
N ALA A 242 5.80 -17.23 9.38
CA ALA A 242 6.25 -18.52 9.88
C ALA A 242 5.95 -19.65 8.88
N ALA A 243 4.74 -19.69 8.31
CA ALA A 243 4.35 -20.67 7.30
C ALA A 243 5.19 -20.54 6.01
N ALA A 244 5.43 -19.31 5.53
CA ALA A 244 6.28 -19.06 4.38
C ALA A 244 7.72 -19.53 4.63
N ARG A 245 8.27 -19.26 5.83
CA ARG A 245 9.60 -19.73 6.23
C ARG A 245 9.70 -21.25 6.21
N GLU A 246 8.70 -21.94 6.78
CA GLU A 246 8.66 -23.41 6.79
C GLU A 246 8.58 -23.98 5.37
N TRP A 247 7.77 -23.37 4.50
CA TRP A 247 7.67 -23.77 3.10
C TRP A 247 9.01 -23.67 2.37
N VAL A 248 9.71 -22.53 2.49
CA VAL A 248 11.05 -22.34 1.90
C VAL A 248 12.04 -23.36 2.45
N HIS A 249 12.01 -23.63 3.76
CA HIS A 249 12.86 -24.65 4.39
C HIS A 249 12.63 -26.05 3.80
N ASN A 250 11.37 -26.42 3.56
CA ASN A 250 11.03 -27.71 2.97
C ASN A 250 11.46 -27.79 1.51
N GLN A 251 11.22 -26.74 0.71
CA GLN A 251 11.70 -26.68 -0.68
C GLN A 251 13.22 -26.76 -0.78
N LEU A 252 13.94 -26.14 0.15
CA LEU A 252 15.39 -26.23 0.23
C LEU A 252 15.85 -27.65 0.57
N ARG A 253 15.17 -28.33 1.50
CA ARG A 253 15.46 -29.72 1.88
C ARG A 253 15.26 -30.66 0.70
N GLU A 254 14.10 -30.61 0.06
CA GLU A 254 13.77 -31.42 -1.13
C GLU A 254 14.78 -31.19 -2.26
N THR A 255 15.18 -29.95 -2.48
CA THR A 255 16.16 -29.62 -3.52
C THR A 255 17.55 -30.14 -3.17
N LYS A 256 17.97 -30.04 -1.91
CA LYS A 256 19.25 -30.62 -1.44
C LYS A 256 19.25 -32.14 -1.58
N ASP A 257 18.16 -32.81 -1.24
CA ASP A 257 18.08 -34.28 -1.36
C ASP A 257 18.05 -34.73 -2.83
N ARG A 258 17.41 -33.96 -3.72
CA ARG A 258 17.51 -34.18 -5.18
C ARG A 258 18.93 -34.02 -5.70
N ILE A 259 19.66 -32.99 -5.27
CA ILE A 259 21.06 -32.78 -5.65
C ILE A 259 21.91 -33.96 -5.16
N ARG A 260 21.80 -34.36 -3.90
CA ARG A 260 22.53 -35.50 -3.34
C ARG A 260 22.27 -36.79 -4.12
N LYS A 261 21.01 -37.05 -4.46
CA LYS A 261 20.63 -38.23 -5.26
C LYS A 261 21.28 -38.18 -6.65
N ALA A 262 21.21 -37.02 -7.33
CA ALA A 262 21.84 -36.84 -8.63
C ALA A 262 23.37 -37.01 -8.56
N ASP A 263 24.02 -36.54 -7.49
CA ASP A 263 25.46 -36.72 -7.27
C ASP A 263 25.83 -38.20 -7.07
N MET A 264 25.02 -38.94 -6.29
CA MET A 264 25.20 -40.38 -6.10
C MET A 264 25.02 -41.16 -7.39
N ASP A 265 23.96 -40.87 -8.15
CA ASP A 265 23.67 -41.50 -9.45
C ASP A 265 24.80 -41.20 -10.45
N MET A 266 25.29 -39.95 -10.50
CA MET A 266 26.42 -39.54 -11.33
C MET A 266 27.71 -40.29 -10.93
N ALA A 267 27.97 -40.48 -9.64
CA ALA A 267 29.14 -41.24 -9.17
C ALA A 267 29.07 -42.72 -9.57
N GLN A 268 27.88 -43.33 -9.47
CA GLN A 268 27.66 -44.73 -9.89
C GLN A 268 27.84 -44.91 -11.41
N LEU A 269 27.31 -44.00 -12.21
CA LEU A 269 27.48 -44.00 -13.67
C LEU A 269 28.95 -43.86 -14.07
N LYS A 270 29.71 -42.96 -13.41
CA LYS A 270 31.16 -42.84 -13.64
C LYS A 270 31.92 -44.12 -13.28
N ALA A 271 31.65 -44.71 -12.11
CA ALA A 271 32.32 -45.93 -11.66
C ALA A 271 32.07 -47.12 -12.60
N SER A 272 30.84 -47.29 -13.08
CA SER A 272 30.48 -48.35 -14.04
C SER A 272 31.11 -48.13 -15.42
N ALA A 273 31.24 -46.88 -15.88
CA ALA A 273 31.95 -46.55 -17.12
C ALA A 273 33.46 -46.82 -17.05
N THR A 274 34.10 -46.59 -15.89
CA THR A 274 35.52 -46.93 -15.69
C THR A 274 35.73 -48.45 -15.61
N ALA A 275 34.81 -49.18 -14.96
CA ALA A 275 34.89 -50.64 -14.85
C ALA A 275 34.71 -51.37 -16.20
N SER A 276 33.90 -50.81 -17.11
CA SER A 276 33.70 -51.38 -18.44
C SER A 276 34.86 -51.09 -19.39
N SER A 277 35.56 -49.95 -19.26
CA SER A 277 36.76 -49.67 -20.06
C SER A 277 37.97 -50.52 -19.65
N GLY A 278 38.07 -50.93 -18.37
CA GLY A 278 39.15 -51.78 -17.86
C GLY A 278 39.07 -53.26 -18.27
N ARG A 279 37.91 -53.76 -18.74
CA ARG A 279 37.74 -55.18 -19.16
C ARG A 279 38.11 -55.45 -20.63
N GLY A 280 38.55 -54.44 -21.39
CA GLY A 280 38.84 -54.57 -22.82
C GLY A 280 40.26 -55.02 -23.22
N LEU A 281 41.19 -55.25 -22.27
CA LEU A 281 42.62 -55.51 -22.57
C LEU A 281 43.11 -56.89 -22.11
N GLY A 282 42.32 -57.96 -22.31
CA GLY A 282 42.70 -59.29 -21.83
C GLY A 282 42.11 -60.47 -22.59
N ARG A 283 42.36 -60.58 -23.90
CA ARG A 283 42.34 -61.90 -24.60
C ARG A 283 43.00 -61.81 -25.97
N GLY A 284 44.32 -62.03 -26.01
CA GLY A 284 45.08 -62.32 -27.22
C GLY A 284 45.51 -63.79 -27.25
N GLY A 285 45.42 -64.42 -28.42
CA GLY A 285 45.87 -65.80 -28.71
C GLY A 285 44.69 -66.77 -28.86
N THR A 286 44.49 -67.49 -29.96
CA THR A 286 45.40 -67.95 -31.03
C THR A 286 44.55 -68.26 -32.28
N ALA A 287 44.92 -67.74 -33.44
CA ALA A 287 44.34 -68.14 -34.73
C ALA A 287 45.10 -69.37 -35.26
N GLN A 288 44.37 -70.47 -35.51
CA GLN A 288 44.91 -71.69 -36.11
C GLN A 288 44.49 -71.73 -37.59
N THR A 289 45.49 -71.58 -38.46
CA THR A 289 45.36 -71.67 -39.92
C THR A 289 45.31 -73.15 -40.32
N SER A 290 44.23 -73.57 -40.99
CA SER A 290 44.15 -74.89 -41.63
C SER A 290 43.94 -74.71 -43.13
N GLN A 291 45.00 -74.96 -43.89
CA GLN A 291 44.98 -75.19 -45.33
C GLN A 291 44.15 -76.44 -45.65
N VAL A 292 43.32 -76.39 -46.69
CA VAL A 292 42.92 -77.58 -47.44
C VAL A 292 43.25 -77.35 -48.91
N ARG A 293 44.02 -78.28 -49.46
CA ARG A 293 44.52 -78.30 -50.84
C ARG A 293 43.95 -79.55 -51.51
N ARG A 294 43.53 -79.35 -52.77
CA ARG A 294 43.06 -80.30 -53.79
C ARG A 294 41.58 -80.66 -53.75
#